data_AF-A0A6C0LM67-F1
#
_entry.id   AF-A0A6C0LM67-F1
#
_cell.length_a   1.000
_cell.length_b   1.000
_cell.length_c   1.000
_cell.angle_alpha   90.00
_cell.angle_beta   90.00
_cell.angle_gamma   90.00
#
_symmetry.space_group_name_H-M   'P 1'
#
loop_
_entity.id
_entity.type
_entity.pdbx_description
1 polymer ?
#
loop_
_entity_poly.entity_id
_entity_poly.type
_entity_poly.pdbx_seq_one_letter_code
_entity_poly.pdbx_strand_id
1 'polypeptide(L)'
;MEPLLYAGVLFIVLIGLSLFFYLRPKYLQEGFAVIALEGETMPKCLLRSIEAQAILKHLYPMKQAAPASKEAMAYNELKLILEKVLCIDADITGSGAGPYQTYQLPFATQHDIEPPASFVGRCLKKALRSRDIEVEFMKFNDRGNILIDTLVYDGDERQQLRDAFRNVIVKTAHNIAFTCLSEKATLDRPSGPRDPGYYVPHFSLEQGPYEIKGRFQYF
;
A
#
# COMPACT_ATOMS: atom_id res chain seq x y z
N MET A 1 39.31 -43.99 32.12
CA MET A 1 38.64 -43.31 30.99
C MET A 1 38.64 -41.83 31.30
N GLU A 2 39.33 -41.07 30.45
CA GLU A 2 40.05 -39.86 30.87
C GLU A 2 39.18 -38.60 30.82
N PRO A 3 39.26 -37.70 31.82
CA PRO A 3 38.51 -36.45 31.85
C PRO A 3 38.79 -35.54 30.64
N LEU A 4 39.95 -35.71 30.00
CA LEU A 4 40.34 -34.99 28.79
C LEU A 4 39.47 -35.36 27.58
N LEU A 5 39.05 -36.62 27.47
CA LEU A 5 38.17 -37.06 26.39
C LEU A 5 36.79 -36.41 26.51
N TYR A 6 36.25 -36.33 27.73
CA TYR A 6 34.97 -35.66 27.99
C TYR A 6 35.03 -34.15 27.73
N ALA A 7 36.12 -33.49 28.12
CA ALA A 7 36.32 -32.07 27.84
C ALA A 7 36.39 -31.78 26.32
N GLY A 8 37.07 -32.64 25.55
CA GLY A 8 37.14 -32.52 24.10
C GLY A 8 35.79 -32.67 23.41
N VAL A 9 34.98 -33.66 23.83
CA VAL A 9 33.62 -33.86 23.29
C VAL A 9 32.73 -32.66 23.62
N LEU A 10 32.77 -32.15 24.84
CA LEU A 10 31.95 -31.02 25.27
C LEU A 10 32.30 -29.73 24.50
N PHE A 11 33.58 -29.51 24.21
CA PHE A 11 34.03 -28.38 23.40
C PHE A 11 33.49 -28.44 21.96
N ILE A 12 33.53 -29.63 21.33
CA ILE A 12 32.97 -29.83 19.99
C ILE A 12 31.46 -29.59 19.97
N VAL A 13 30.73 -30.08 20.99
CA VAL A 13 29.28 -29.87 21.11
C VAL A 13 28.95 -28.39 21.27
N LEU A 14 29.71 -27.64 22.08
CA LEU A 14 29.49 -26.20 22.27
C LEU A 14 29.78 -25.40 21.00
N ILE A 15 30.83 -25.75 20.25
CA ILE A 15 31.10 -25.13 18.95
C ILE A 15 29.98 -25.46 17.95
N GLY A 16 29.53 -26.71 17.90
CA GLY A 16 28.42 -27.13 17.04
C GLY A 16 27.12 -26.37 17.36
N LEU A 17 26.79 -26.20 18.64
CA LEU A 17 25.63 -25.41 19.08
C LEU A 17 25.80 -23.93 18.73
N SER A 18 26.97 -23.35 18.97
CA SER A 18 27.29 -21.96 18.61
C SER A 18 27.11 -21.72 17.11
N LEU A 19 27.70 -22.58 16.27
CA LEU A 19 27.54 -22.53 14.81
C LEU A 19 26.10 -22.76 14.38
N PHE A 20 25.37 -23.67 15.02
CA PHE A 20 23.96 -23.92 14.73
C PHE A 20 23.08 -22.71 15.06
N PHE A 21 23.33 -22.01 16.18
CA PHE A 21 22.62 -20.78 16.53
C PHE A 21 23.03 -19.61 15.63
N TYR A 22 24.30 -19.53 15.22
CA TYR A 22 24.81 -18.48 14.33
C TYR A 22 24.32 -18.65 12.88
N LEU A 23 24.35 -19.88 12.37
CA LEU A 23 23.89 -20.23 11.02
C LEU A 23 22.41 -20.55 10.96
N ARG A 24 21.67 -20.40 12.08
CA ARG A 24 20.24 -20.73 12.15
C ARG A 24 19.53 -20.00 11.02
N PRO A 25 19.01 -20.72 10.01
CA PRO A 25 18.25 -20.09 8.95
C PRO A 25 17.06 -19.39 9.62
N LYS A 26 16.86 -18.10 9.32
CA LYS A 26 15.73 -17.29 9.82
C LYS A 26 14.36 -17.77 9.27
N TYR A 27 14.26 -19.01 8.79
CA TYR A 27 13.14 -19.53 7.99
C TYR A 27 12.11 -20.35 8.78
N LEU A 28 12.14 -20.32 10.11
CA LEU A 28 11.11 -20.94 10.94
C LEU A 28 10.54 -19.92 11.93
N GLN A 29 9.82 -18.95 11.37
CA GLN A 29 8.88 -18.12 12.12
C GLN A 29 7.50 -18.30 11.48
N GLU A 30 6.98 -19.52 11.56
CA GLU A 30 5.55 -19.74 11.37
C GLU A 30 4.82 -19.21 12.60
N GLY A 31 3.98 -18.22 12.38
CA GLY A 31 3.10 -17.69 13.40
C GLY A 31 2.77 -16.25 13.12
N PHE A 32 1.87 -16.01 12.16
CA PHE A 32 1.05 -14.79 11.97
C PHE A 32 1.74 -13.41 12.16
N ALA A 33 3.07 -13.37 12.21
CA ALA A 33 3.88 -12.19 12.28
C ALA A 33 4.08 -11.78 10.85
N VAL A 34 3.21 -10.87 10.43
CA VAL A 34 3.37 -10.03 9.27
C VAL A 34 4.64 -9.19 9.51
N ILE A 35 5.80 -9.80 9.32
CA ILE A 35 7.07 -9.07 9.33
C ILE A 35 6.99 -8.20 8.09
N ALA A 36 6.74 -6.90 8.29
CA ALA A 36 6.95 -5.89 7.26
C ALA A 36 8.40 -6.08 6.77
N LEU A 37 8.55 -6.65 5.56
CA LEU A 37 9.82 -7.03 4.98
C LEU A 37 10.76 -5.82 4.95
N GLU A 38 11.80 -5.83 5.78
CA GLU A 38 12.75 -4.73 5.80
C GLU A 38 13.74 -4.82 4.63
N GLY A 39 13.78 -3.76 3.81
CA GLY A 39 15.03 -3.24 3.23
C GLY A 39 15.38 -3.63 1.80
N GLU A 40 15.07 -4.85 1.34
CA GLU A 40 15.50 -5.29 0.00
C GLU A 40 14.35 -5.49 -1.00
N THR A 41 13.14 -5.79 -0.54
CA THR A 41 11.98 -6.07 -1.42
C THR A 41 10.88 -5.00 -1.36
N MET A 42 10.98 -4.01 -0.46
CA MET A 42 9.97 -2.97 -0.38
C MET A 42 10.25 -1.82 -1.36
N PRO A 43 9.24 -1.38 -2.13
CA PRO A 43 9.42 -0.35 -3.12
C PRO A 43 9.66 1.02 -2.46
N LYS A 44 10.53 1.83 -3.07
CA LYS A 44 11.01 3.12 -2.51
C LYS A 44 9.98 4.26 -2.59
N CYS A 45 8.68 3.96 -2.61
CA CYS A 45 7.61 4.97 -2.77
C CYS A 45 7.59 5.98 -1.62
N LEU A 46 8.09 5.60 -0.45
CA LEU A 46 8.25 6.49 0.70
C LEU A 46 9.06 7.76 0.35
N LEU A 47 10.03 7.65 -0.58
CA LEU A 47 10.86 8.78 -1.01
C LEU A 47 10.05 9.89 -1.71
N ARG A 48 8.82 9.60 -2.15
CA ARG A 48 7.95 10.57 -2.84
C ARG A 48 7.29 11.58 -1.91
N SER A 49 7.18 11.27 -0.61
CA SER A 49 6.55 12.16 0.38
C SER A 49 7.54 12.56 1.47
N ILE A 50 7.86 13.85 1.50
CA ILE A 50 8.69 14.45 2.55
C ILE A 50 7.96 14.39 3.89
N GLU A 51 6.63 14.57 3.87
CA GLU A 51 5.77 14.50 5.06
C GLU A 51 5.80 13.10 5.68
N ALA A 52 5.67 12.04 4.87
CA ALA A 52 5.76 10.66 5.36
C ALA A 52 7.15 10.32 5.91
N GLN A 53 8.21 10.82 5.25
CA GLN A 53 9.58 10.67 5.75
C GLN A 53 9.79 11.40 7.07
N ALA A 54 9.21 12.58 7.25
CA ALA A 54 9.28 13.35 8.48
C ALA A 54 8.60 12.60 9.64
N ILE A 55 7.41 12.03 9.41
CA ILE A 55 6.69 11.21 10.39
C ILE A 55 7.55 10.02 10.83
N LEU A 56 8.10 9.26 9.89
CA LEU A 56 8.91 8.08 10.23
C LEU A 56 10.25 8.44 10.86
N LYS A 57 10.88 9.55 10.44
CA LYS A 57 12.10 10.06 11.07
C LYS A 57 11.85 10.44 12.52
N HIS A 58 10.71 11.07 12.79
CA HIS A 58 10.31 11.44 14.15
C HIS A 58 10.08 10.21 15.03
N LEU A 59 9.42 9.18 14.49
CA LEU A 59 9.13 7.93 15.19
C LEU A 59 10.30 6.92 15.18
N TYR A 60 11.45 7.29 14.60
CA TYR A 60 12.61 6.41 14.46
C TYR A 60 13.14 5.81 15.79
N PRO A 61 13.09 6.51 16.95
CA PRO A 61 13.49 5.89 18.21
C PRO A 61 12.68 4.63 18.54
N MET A 62 11.40 4.57 18.15
CA MET A 62 10.54 3.41 18.40
C MET A 62 10.93 2.19 17.58
N LYS A 63 11.59 2.40 16.44
CA LYS A 63 12.19 1.33 15.64
C LYS A 63 13.31 0.60 16.39
N GLN A 64 14.06 1.33 17.23
CA GLN A 64 15.20 0.78 17.96
C GLN A 64 14.78 -0.08 19.17
N ALA A 65 13.49 -0.11 19.51
CA ALA A 65 12.96 -1.01 20.51
C ALA A 65 13.15 -2.48 20.10
N ALA A 66 12.99 -3.40 21.05
CA ALA A 66 13.14 -4.83 20.78
C ALA A 66 12.22 -5.25 19.61
N PRO A 67 12.66 -6.10 18.67
CA PRO A 67 11.90 -6.36 17.42
C PRO A 67 10.47 -6.87 17.62
N ALA A 68 10.22 -7.58 18.73
CA ALA A 68 8.90 -8.11 19.10
C ALA A 68 8.17 -7.23 20.14
N SER A 69 8.68 -6.02 20.41
CA SER A 69 7.99 -5.04 21.26
C SER A 69 6.76 -4.47 20.55
N LYS A 70 5.80 -4.00 21.36
CA LYS A 70 4.58 -3.39 20.85
C LYS A 70 4.90 -2.17 19.97
N GLU A 71 5.90 -1.40 20.38
CA GLU A 71 6.35 -0.17 19.73
C GLU A 71 7.02 -0.48 18.39
N ALA A 72 7.95 -1.44 18.34
CA ALA A 72 8.61 -1.81 17.08
C ALA A 72 7.61 -2.38 16.06
N MET A 73 6.66 -3.21 16.52
CA MET A 73 5.60 -3.74 15.65
C MET A 73 4.68 -2.62 15.14
N ALA A 74 4.27 -1.70 16.01
CA ALA A 74 3.42 -0.58 15.62
C ALA A 74 4.12 0.37 14.63
N TYR A 75 5.42 0.65 14.83
CA TYR A 75 6.23 1.43 13.90
C TYR A 75 6.32 0.77 12.53
N ASN A 76 6.59 -0.54 12.49
CA ASN A 76 6.72 -1.30 11.25
C ASN A 76 5.39 -1.37 10.48
N GLU A 77 4.28 -1.51 11.20
CA GLU A 77 2.95 -1.49 10.58
C GLU A 77 2.60 -0.09 10.04
N LEU A 78 2.90 0.98 10.79
CA LEU A 78 2.65 2.36 10.34
C LEU A 78 3.47 2.67 9.09
N LYS A 79 4.74 2.25 9.07
CA LYS A 79 5.61 2.34 7.89
C LYS A 79 5.01 1.62 6.69
N LEU A 80 4.53 0.38 6.88
CA LEU A 80 3.89 -0.41 5.82
C LEU A 80 2.64 0.29 5.25
N ILE A 81 1.81 0.90 6.11
CA ILE A 81 0.64 1.67 5.67
C ILE A 81 1.06 2.87 4.81
N LEU A 82 2.04 3.65 5.27
CA LEU A 82 2.57 4.78 4.50
C LEU A 82 3.14 4.34 3.15
N GLU A 83 3.89 3.23 3.12
CA GLU A 83 4.42 2.67 1.88
C GLU A 83 3.31 2.21 0.93
N LYS A 84 2.26 1.55 1.43
CA LYS A 84 1.09 1.16 0.62
C LYS A 84 0.41 2.35 -0.01
N VAL A 85 0.05 3.35 0.80
CA VAL A 85 -0.60 4.58 0.36
C VAL A 85 0.20 5.27 -0.75
N LEU A 86 1.51 5.46 -0.52
CA LEU A 86 2.37 6.16 -1.46
C LEU A 86 2.69 5.34 -2.71
N CYS A 87 2.77 4.01 -2.61
CA CYS A 87 2.95 3.17 -3.79
C CYS A 87 1.68 3.07 -4.64
N ILE A 88 0.49 3.04 -4.03
CA ILE A 88 -0.78 3.12 -4.76
C ILE A 88 -0.83 4.45 -5.52
N ASP A 89 -0.50 5.57 -4.88
CA ASP A 89 -0.40 6.87 -5.54
C ASP A 89 0.61 6.86 -6.69
N ALA A 90 1.81 6.32 -6.47
CA ALA A 90 2.87 6.27 -7.47
C ALA A 90 2.47 5.45 -8.71
N ASP A 91 1.83 4.31 -8.50
CA ASP A 91 1.40 3.41 -9.57
C ASP A 91 0.20 3.96 -10.35
N ILE A 92 -0.63 4.81 -9.73
CA ILE A 92 -1.80 5.44 -10.37
C ILE A 92 -1.42 6.73 -11.09
N THR A 93 -0.61 7.59 -10.45
CA THR A 93 -0.27 8.93 -10.95
C THR A 93 1.04 8.97 -11.75
N GLY A 94 1.83 7.90 -11.72
CA GLY A 94 3.11 7.81 -12.41
C GLY A 94 2.98 7.79 -13.94
N SER A 95 4.04 8.20 -14.63
CA SER A 95 4.11 8.29 -16.10
C SER A 95 3.99 6.96 -16.84
N GLY A 96 4.11 5.84 -16.13
CA GLY A 96 3.93 4.49 -16.66
C GLY A 96 2.84 3.73 -15.91
N ALA A 97 1.73 4.39 -15.55
CA ALA A 97 0.70 3.90 -14.64
C ALA A 97 0.41 2.38 -14.77
N GLY A 98 0.52 1.66 -13.66
CA GLY A 98 0.48 0.21 -13.59
C GLY A 98 0.91 -0.31 -12.22
N PRO A 99 0.50 -1.53 -11.80
CA PRO A 99 0.81 -2.07 -10.49
C PRO A 99 2.25 -2.60 -10.43
N TYR A 100 3.25 -1.73 -10.51
CA TYR A 100 4.66 -2.11 -10.49
C TYR A 100 5.22 -2.09 -9.08
N GLN A 101 4.99 -1.00 -8.34
CA GLN A 101 5.46 -0.87 -6.96
C GLN A 101 4.54 -1.65 -6.01
N THR A 102 3.23 -1.59 -6.24
CA THR A 102 2.22 -2.25 -5.40
C THR A 102 2.22 -3.77 -5.49
N TYR A 103 2.79 -4.36 -6.54
CA TYR A 103 2.86 -5.81 -6.71
C TYR A 103 3.71 -6.50 -5.63
N GLN A 104 4.76 -5.82 -5.16
CA GLN A 104 5.68 -6.36 -4.14
C GLN A 104 5.18 -6.09 -2.70
N LEU A 105 4.11 -5.31 -2.54
CA LEU A 105 3.59 -4.97 -1.23
C LEU A 105 2.75 -6.10 -0.65
N PRO A 106 2.97 -6.47 0.63
CA PRO A 106 2.24 -7.56 1.24
C PRO A 106 0.79 -7.16 1.57
N PHE A 107 -0.14 -8.07 1.30
CA PHE A 107 -1.51 -8.04 1.83
C PHE A 107 -1.51 -8.75 3.17
N ALA A 108 -1.49 -7.97 4.23
CA ALA A 108 -0.79 -8.35 5.45
C ALA A 108 -1.44 -7.74 6.69
N THR A 109 -1.93 -6.51 6.59
CA THR A 109 -2.62 -5.89 7.72
C THR A 109 -4.06 -6.38 7.72
N GLN A 110 -4.64 -6.59 8.91
CA GLN A 110 -6.07 -6.92 9.04
C GLN A 110 -6.99 -5.82 8.49
N HIS A 111 -6.43 -4.64 8.21
CA HIS A 111 -7.12 -3.47 7.71
C HIS A 111 -7.10 -3.35 6.17
N ASP A 112 -6.31 -4.19 5.48
CA ASP A 112 -6.31 -4.25 4.02
C ASP A 112 -7.65 -4.85 3.53
N ILE A 113 -8.37 -4.16 2.64
CA ILE A 113 -9.63 -4.68 2.07
C ILE A 113 -9.35 -5.56 0.86
N GLU A 114 -8.41 -5.12 0.03
CA GLU A 114 -7.92 -5.84 -1.12
C GLU A 114 -6.41 -5.66 -1.28
N PRO A 115 -5.72 -6.51 -2.08
CA PRO A 115 -4.32 -6.29 -2.39
C PRO A 115 -4.09 -4.93 -3.07
N PRO A 116 -3.06 -4.14 -2.69
CA PRO A 116 -2.79 -2.83 -3.29
C PRO A 116 -2.68 -2.87 -4.83
N ALA A 117 -2.08 -3.92 -5.38
CA ALA A 117 -1.98 -4.12 -6.83
C ALA A 117 -3.34 -4.33 -7.51
N SER A 118 -4.28 -5.01 -6.84
CA SER A 118 -5.66 -5.18 -7.32
C SER A 118 -6.39 -3.84 -7.37
N PHE A 119 -6.27 -3.05 -6.29
CA PHE A 119 -6.86 -1.71 -6.20
C PHE A 119 -6.37 -0.81 -7.35
N VAL A 120 -5.05 -0.77 -7.59
CA VAL A 120 -4.44 -0.06 -8.72
C VAL A 120 -5.00 -0.57 -10.05
N GLY A 121 -5.03 -1.89 -10.26
CA GLY A 121 -5.56 -2.48 -11.50
C GLY A 121 -7.01 -2.09 -11.76
N ARG A 122 -7.86 -2.05 -10.72
CA ARG A 122 -9.25 -1.59 -10.81
C ARG A 122 -9.33 -0.09 -11.11
N CYS A 123 -8.49 0.74 -10.51
CA CYS A 123 -8.40 2.16 -10.82
C CYS A 123 -8.13 2.39 -12.32
N LEU A 124 -7.09 1.74 -12.86
CA LEU A 124 -6.66 1.93 -14.25
C LEU A 124 -7.70 1.45 -15.26
N LYS A 125 -8.47 0.42 -14.89
CA LYS A 125 -9.63 -0.08 -15.63
C LYS A 125 -10.91 0.73 -15.41
N LYS A 126 -10.89 1.80 -14.61
CA LYS A 126 -12.05 2.63 -14.27
C LYS A 126 -13.20 1.83 -13.65
N ALA A 127 -12.84 0.81 -12.87
CA ALA A 127 -13.76 -0.08 -12.17
C ALA A 127 -13.84 0.22 -10.65
N LEU A 128 -13.21 1.31 -10.19
CA LEU A 128 -13.34 1.81 -8.83
C LEU A 128 -14.54 2.74 -8.71
N ARG A 129 -15.28 2.61 -7.61
CA ARG A 129 -16.30 3.57 -7.19
C ARG A 129 -15.71 4.53 -6.16
N SER A 130 -16.27 5.73 -6.03
CA SER A 130 -15.84 6.70 -5.01
C SER A 130 -15.85 6.11 -3.59
N ARG A 131 -16.86 5.28 -3.29
CA ARG A 131 -16.98 4.56 -2.01
C ARG A 131 -15.80 3.62 -1.75
N ASP A 132 -15.27 2.96 -2.76
CA ASP A 132 -14.17 2.00 -2.58
C ASP A 132 -12.90 2.73 -2.13
N ILE A 133 -12.63 3.90 -2.75
CA ILE A 133 -11.52 4.78 -2.38
C ILE A 133 -11.72 5.28 -0.95
N GLU A 134 -12.90 5.80 -0.62
CA GLU A 134 -13.21 6.30 0.71
C GLU A 134 -12.99 5.23 1.80
N VAL A 135 -13.53 4.03 1.60
CA VAL A 135 -13.45 2.97 2.61
C VAL A 135 -12.00 2.47 2.78
N GLU A 136 -11.25 2.32 1.70
CA GLU A 136 -9.83 1.91 1.74
C GLU A 136 -8.99 2.92 2.54
N PHE A 137 -9.06 4.21 2.18
CA PHE A 137 -8.27 5.25 2.82
C PHE A 137 -8.74 5.60 4.23
N MET A 138 -10.04 5.43 4.52
CA MET A 138 -10.57 5.54 5.90
C MET A 138 -9.97 4.46 6.80
N LYS A 139 -9.88 3.21 6.35
CA LYS A 139 -9.26 2.13 7.14
C LYS A 139 -7.78 2.39 7.41
N PHE A 140 -7.03 2.85 6.40
CA PHE A 140 -5.63 3.23 6.59
C PHE A 140 -5.49 4.41 7.57
N ASN A 141 -6.37 5.41 7.47
CA ASN A 141 -6.40 6.54 8.38
C ASN A 141 -6.64 6.10 9.82
N ASP A 142 -7.71 5.32 10.05
CA ASP A 142 -8.13 4.90 11.38
C ASP A 142 -7.06 4.01 12.04
N ARG A 143 -6.49 3.07 11.29
CA ARG A 143 -5.41 2.24 11.80
C ARG A 143 -4.16 3.06 12.09
N GLY A 144 -3.75 3.95 11.19
CA GLY A 144 -2.58 4.78 11.40
C GLY A 144 -2.71 5.67 12.63
N ASN A 145 -3.89 6.22 12.91
CA ASN A 145 -4.14 6.99 14.13
C ASN A 145 -3.96 6.14 15.40
N ILE A 146 -4.48 4.90 15.42
CA ILE A 146 -4.28 3.97 16.54
C ILE A 146 -2.80 3.62 16.74
N LEU A 147 -2.05 3.48 15.66
CA LEU A 147 -0.61 3.20 15.72
C LEU A 147 0.17 4.40 16.27
N ILE A 148 -0.16 5.62 15.84
CA ILE A 148 0.43 6.86 16.37
C ILE A 148 0.16 6.99 17.87
N ASP A 149 -1.06 6.66 18.33
CA ASP A 149 -1.39 6.67 19.77
C ASP A 149 -0.55 5.70 20.58
N THR A 150 -0.19 4.58 19.97
CA THR A 150 0.65 3.55 20.60
C THR A 150 2.11 4.00 20.67
N LEU A 151 2.57 4.79 19.70
CA LEU A 151 3.97 5.20 19.56
C LEU A 151 4.31 6.50 20.31
N VAL A 152 3.32 7.35 20.57
CA VAL A 152 3.52 8.71 21.09
C VAL A 152 2.75 8.92 22.39
N TYR A 153 3.48 9.25 23.45
CA TYR A 153 2.92 9.47 24.78
C TYR A 153 2.41 10.89 25.00
N ASP A 154 3.13 11.88 24.47
CA ASP A 154 2.77 13.29 24.60
C ASP A 154 1.51 13.64 23.79
N GLY A 155 0.60 14.41 24.38
CA GLY A 155 -0.70 14.71 23.78
C GLY A 155 -0.60 15.66 22.59
N ASP A 156 0.24 16.69 22.70
CA ASP A 156 0.40 17.71 21.67
C ASP A 156 1.16 17.14 20.47
N GLU A 157 2.23 16.40 20.73
CA GLU A 157 3.02 15.69 19.71
C GLU A 157 2.16 14.67 18.95
N ARG A 158 1.33 13.89 19.67
CA ARG A 158 0.43 12.90 19.07
C ARG A 158 -0.55 13.56 18.11
N GLN A 159 -1.13 14.70 18.50
CA GLN A 159 -2.06 15.43 17.66
C GLN A 159 -1.38 15.97 16.39
N GLN A 160 -0.19 16.55 16.53
CA GLN A 160 0.60 17.03 15.37
C GLN A 160 0.92 15.91 14.37
N LEU A 161 1.32 14.74 14.86
CA LEU A 161 1.63 13.60 14.01
C LEU A 161 0.39 13.00 13.35
N ARG A 162 -0.75 12.94 14.05
CA ARG A 162 -2.04 12.53 13.47
C ARG A 162 -2.46 13.49 12.35
N ASP A 163 -2.31 14.79 12.55
CA ASP A 163 -2.67 15.78 11.54
C ASP A 163 -1.74 15.68 10.32
N ALA A 164 -0.44 15.51 10.53
CA ALA A 164 0.52 15.26 9.45
C ALA A 164 0.20 13.97 8.69
N PHE A 165 -0.11 12.88 9.40
CA PHE A 165 -0.48 11.60 8.80
C PHE A 165 -1.77 11.71 7.99
N ARG A 166 -2.81 12.33 8.57
CA ARG A 166 -4.08 12.59 7.90
C ARG A 166 -3.90 13.41 6.63
N ASN A 167 -3.04 14.41 6.65
CA ASN A 167 -2.74 15.22 5.46
C ASN A 167 -2.15 14.38 4.33
N VAL A 168 -1.23 13.45 4.64
CA VAL A 168 -0.71 12.50 3.65
C VAL A 168 -1.83 11.64 3.08
N ILE A 169 -2.67 11.05 3.93
CA ILE A 169 -3.78 10.19 3.50
C ILE A 169 -4.77 10.96 2.61
N VAL A 170 -5.22 12.14 3.04
CA VAL A 170 -6.22 12.94 2.30
C VAL A 170 -5.68 13.40 0.96
N LYS A 171 -4.43 13.88 0.92
CA LYS A 171 -3.76 14.31 -0.31
C LYS A 171 -3.64 13.16 -1.31
N THR A 172 -3.20 11.99 -0.84
CA THR A 172 -3.09 10.80 -1.67
C THR A 172 -4.47 10.32 -2.17
N ALA A 173 -5.46 10.23 -1.28
CA ALA A 173 -6.82 9.84 -1.64
C ALA A 173 -7.42 10.78 -2.70
N HIS A 174 -7.16 12.09 -2.59
CA HIS A 174 -7.61 13.08 -3.56
C HIS A 174 -6.93 12.88 -4.93
N ASN A 175 -5.61 12.70 -4.98
CA ASN A 175 -4.88 12.43 -6.22
C ASN A 175 -5.39 11.17 -6.94
N ILE A 176 -5.64 10.12 -6.15
CA ILE A 176 -6.18 8.85 -6.61
C ILE A 176 -7.60 9.04 -7.11
N ALA A 177 -8.48 9.70 -6.35
CA ALA A 177 -9.85 9.97 -6.78
C ALA A 177 -9.89 10.76 -8.08
N PHE A 178 -9.09 11.81 -8.20
CA PHE A 178 -8.97 12.61 -9.43
C PHE A 178 -8.58 11.74 -10.63
N THR A 179 -7.63 10.82 -10.44
CA THR A 179 -7.13 9.98 -11.53
C THR A 179 -8.06 8.80 -11.83
N CYS A 180 -8.62 8.14 -10.82
CA CYS A 180 -9.43 6.94 -11.00
C CYS A 180 -10.87 7.24 -11.40
N LEU A 181 -11.45 8.34 -10.89
CA LEU A 181 -12.85 8.70 -11.13
C LEU A 181 -13.03 9.66 -12.30
N SER A 182 -11.94 10.23 -12.85
CA SER A 182 -12.03 11.03 -14.07
C SER A 182 -12.60 10.21 -15.23
N GLU A 183 -13.51 10.81 -15.99
CA GLU A 183 -14.02 10.22 -17.22
C GLU A 183 -12.87 10.01 -18.21
N LYS A 184 -12.76 8.79 -18.78
CA LYS A 184 -11.86 8.59 -19.93
C LYS A 184 -12.48 9.26 -21.14
N ALA A 185 -11.66 9.92 -21.95
CA ALA A 185 -12.06 10.31 -23.29
C ALA A 185 -12.50 9.04 -24.04
N THR A 186 -13.81 8.90 -24.24
CA THR A 186 -14.37 7.80 -25.02
C THR A 186 -14.27 8.17 -26.49
N LEU A 187 -13.46 7.42 -27.25
CA LEU A 187 -13.41 7.57 -28.71
C LEU A 187 -14.79 7.32 -29.33
N ASP A 188 -15.60 6.44 -28.73
CA ASP A 188 -16.94 6.09 -29.22
C ASP A 188 -18.00 7.18 -28.99
N ARG A 189 -17.81 8.04 -27.98
CA ARG A 189 -18.71 9.15 -27.64
C ARG A 189 -17.87 10.36 -27.23
N PRO A 190 -17.39 11.13 -28.20
CA PRO A 190 -16.56 12.29 -27.93
C PRO A 190 -17.42 13.37 -27.25
N SER A 191 -16.86 14.07 -26.26
CA SER A 191 -17.59 15.10 -25.51
C SER A 191 -17.74 16.39 -26.31
N GLY A 192 -16.91 16.60 -27.33
CA GLY A 192 -16.96 17.79 -28.18
C GLY A 192 -16.68 17.52 -29.67
N PRO A 193 -17.08 18.44 -30.57
CA PRO A 193 -16.85 18.32 -32.01
C PRO A 193 -15.37 18.38 -32.42
N ARG A 194 -14.47 18.73 -31.49
CA ARG A 194 -13.01 18.80 -31.70
C ARG A 194 -12.26 17.60 -31.15
N ASP A 195 -12.96 16.65 -30.54
CA ASP A 195 -12.32 15.44 -30.03
C ASP A 195 -11.98 14.49 -31.19
N PRO A 196 -10.81 13.82 -31.14
CA PRO A 196 -10.31 12.98 -32.23
C PRO A 196 -11.18 11.74 -32.53
N GLY A 197 -12.17 11.43 -31.69
CA GLY A 197 -13.17 10.39 -31.94
C GLY A 197 -14.40 10.86 -32.73
N TYR A 198 -14.54 12.15 -33.02
CA TYR A 198 -15.74 12.69 -33.67
C TYR A 198 -15.61 12.67 -35.19
N TYR A 199 -16.03 11.56 -35.81
CA TYR A 199 -16.30 11.49 -37.23
C TYR A 199 -17.74 11.03 -37.46
N VAL A 200 -18.63 11.98 -37.74
CA VAL A 200 -19.99 11.68 -38.25
C VAL A 200 -19.92 11.75 -39.77
N PRO A 201 -20.10 10.64 -40.49
CA PRO A 201 -20.12 10.70 -41.94
C PRO A 201 -21.34 11.50 -42.42
N HIS A 202 -21.17 12.29 -43.48
CA HIS A 202 -22.17 13.26 -43.95
C HIS A 202 -23.58 12.67 -44.20
N PHE A 203 -23.68 11.38 -44.53
CA PHE A 203 -24.95 10.71 -44.80
C PHE A 203 -25.80 10.42 -43.55
N SER A 204 -25.23 10.43 -42.34
CA SER A 204 -25.95 10.10 -41.11
C SER A 204 -26.82 11.26 -40.57
N LEU A 205 -26.56 12.49 -41.00
CA LEU A 205 -27.33 13.68 -40.58
C LEU A 205 -28.70 13.76 -41.26
N GLU A 206 -28.86 13.14 -42.43
CA GLU A 206 -30.12 13.13 -43.20
C GLU A 206 -31.11 12.07 -42.71
N GLN A 207 -30.66 11.05 -41.98
CA GLN A 207 -31.48 9.89 -41.63
C GLN A 207 -32.38 10.09 -40.39
N GLY A 208 -32.28 11.24 -39.71
CA GLY A 208 -33.02 11.48 -38.46
C GLY A 208 -32.63 10.49 -37.34
N PRO A 209 -33.17 10.64 -36.13
CA PRO A 209 -32.97 9.66 -35.07
C PRO A 209 -33.59 8.32 -35.48
N TYR A 210 -32.79 7.25 -35.51
CA TYR A 210 -33.32 5.91 -35.78
C TYR A 210 -34.15 5.44 -34.57
N GLU A 211 -35.46 5.30 -34.74
CA GLU A 211 -36.30 4.62 -33.77
C GLU A 211 -35.96 3.12 -33.76
N ILE A 212 -35.29 2.63 -32.71
CA ILE A 212 -35.17 1.19 -32.48
C ILE A 212 -36.56 0.68 -32.07
N LYS A 213 -37.38 0.26 -33.03
CA LYS A 213 -38.60 -0.50 -32.76
C LYS A 213 -38.22 -1.96 -32.46
N GLY A 214 -37.88 -2.23 -31.20
CA GLY A 214 -37.56 -3.58 -30.73
C GLY A 214 -38.17 -3.88 -29.37
N ARG A 215 -39.12 -4.82 -29.32
CA ARG A 215 -39.56 -5.48 -28.08
C ARG A 215 -38.46 -6.43 -27.60
N PHE A 216 -37.48 -5.94 -26.88
CA PHE A 216 -36.62 -6.81 -26.07
C PHE A 216 -36.42 -6.17 -24.69
N GLN A 217 -37.20 -6.64 -23.72
CA GLN A 217 -36.91 -6.50 -22.30
C GLN A 217 -35.75 -7.46 -22.00
N TYR A 218 -34.60 -6.91 -21.61
CA TYR A 218 -33.54 -7.70 -20.99
C TYR A 218 -33.85 -7.77 -19.49
N PHE A 219 -34.03 -9.00 -18.99
CA PHE A 219 -34.09 -9.34 -17.57
C PHE A 219 -32.70 -9.31 -16.95
#